data_AF-A0A6P0K3K1-F1
#
_entry.id   AF-A0A6P0K3K1-F1
#
_cell.length_a   1.000
_cell.length_b   1.000
_cell.length_c   1.000
_cell.angle_alpha   90.00
_cell.angle_beta   90.00
_cell.angle_gamma   90.00
#
_symmetry.space_group_name_H-M   'P 1'
#
loop_
_entity.id
_entity.type
_entity.pdbx_description
1 polymer ?
#
loop_
_entity_poly.entity_id
_entity_poly.type
_entity_poly.pdbx_seq_one_letter_code
_entity_poly.pdbx_strand_id
1 'polypeptide(L)'
;MSKTVVANGKYFWELVFSYDNSNNPGEIEHTIKIKKSKKINSRQLLETKFSIKSGFTYKNKSSVSLKFDGVADNSSSVEFSYHLDIAKELTRTAETAEEIIEETEVERKYTVGGKGKLSLYRLCYITEGAITKTDIVATSPQDDVIVDLKFTMTKRILGLSEILDRFRNTHPGSDNILEWRIIRDAIVAVSDEADEKAFRHFVETLSRITPSRDNKAEWAGIRTTCTQILAEWDSTQKQLLFKKLLTRFEATVPGSDNKAEWAAIRQVSHSILNSIRQIF
;
A
#
# COMPACT_ATOMS: atom_id res chain seq x y z
N MET A 1 -12.16 4.77 -2.69
CA MET A 1 -12.66 4.78 -1.29
C MET A 1 -11.48 4.90 -0.34
N SER A 2 -11.51 5.87 0.56
CA SER A 2 -10.55 5.98 1.66
C SER A 2 -11.13 5.38 2.94
N LYS A 3 -10.28 4.78 3.77
CA LYS A 3 -10.62 4.30 5.12
C LYS A 3 -9.56 4.80 6.07
N THR A 4 -9.97 5.32 7.22
CA THR A 4 -9.06 5.75 8.28
C THR A 4 -9.13 4.79 9.45
N VAL A 5 -7.99 4.45 10.05
CA VAL A 5 -7.87 3.56 11.21
C VAL A 5 -6.83 4.08 12.19
N VAL A 6 -6.87 3.56 13.41
CA VAL A 6 -5.86 3.80 14.44
C VAL A 6 -5.06 2.51 14.67
N ALA A 7 -3.73 2.64 14.60
CA ALA A 7 -2.76 1.60 14.92
C ALA A 7 -2.12 1.93 16.27
N ASN A 8 -1.96 0.92 17.12
CA ASN A 8 -1.51 1.15 18.48
C ASN A 8 0.00 0.90 18.52
N GLY A 9 0.75 1.94 18.83
CA GLY A 9 2.16 1.88 19.15
C GLY A 9 2.37 1.68 20.64
N LYS A 10 3.38 0.90 21.02
CA LYS A 10 3.75 0.68 22.41
C LYS A 10 5.25 0.86 22.59
N TYR A 11 5.62 1.78 23.47
CA TYR A 11 6.95 1.85 24.06
C TYR A 11 7.01 0.94 25.29
N PHE A 12 8.07 0.16 25.39
CA PHE A 12 8.32 -0.71 26.53
C PHE A 12 9.80 -0.94 26.74
N TRP A 13 10.15 -1.43 27.93
CA TRP A 13 11.54 -1.70 28.30
C TRP A 13 11.79 -3.21 28.32
N GLU A 14 12.80 -3.66 27.57
CA GLU A 14 13.21 -5.06 27.51
C GLU A 14 14.53 -5.24 28.26
N LEU A 15 14.60 -6.19 29.20
CA LEU A 15 15.84 -6.50 29.92
C LEU A 15 16.88 -7.02 28.93
N VAL A 16 18.03 -6.33 28.85
CA VAL A 16 19.16 -6.73 28.00
C VAL A 16 20.15 -7.56 28.81
N PHE A 17 20.40 -7.16 30.05
CA PHE A 17 21.41 -7.76 30.89
C PHE A 17 21.16 -7.48 32.37
N SER A 18 21.57 -8.42 33.22
CA SER A 18 21.60 -8.23 34.66
C SER A 18 22.87 -8.84 35.23
N TYR A 19 23.58 -8.07 36.05
CA TYR A 19 24.78 -8.48 36.76
C TYR A 19 24.56 -8.34 38.27
N ASP A 20 25.06 -9.34 39.01
CA ASP A 20 25.07 -9.31 40.46
C ASP A 20 26.51 -9.42 40.97
N ASN A 21 27.04 -8.31 41.47
CA ASN A 21 28.36 -8.22 42.09
C ASN A 21 28.29 -8.32 43.62
N SER A 22 27.17 -8.82 44.20
CA SER A 22 26.95 -8.85 45.65
C SER A 22 28.05 -9.56 46.45
N ASN A 23 28.71 -10.53 45.84
CA ASN A 23 29.69 -11.40 46.49
C ASN A 23 31.15 -10.93 46.35
N ASN A 24 31.39 -9.82 45.64
CA ASN A 24 32.73 -9.30 45.42
C ASN A 24 32.85 -7.88 46.00
N PRO A 25 33.82 -7.61 46.88
CA PRO A 25 34.06 -6.26 47.39
C PRO A 25 34.72 -5.32 46.35
N GLY A 26 35.29 -5.84 45.27
CA GLY A 26 35.93 -5.07 44.21
C GLY A 26 34.97 -4.64 43.10
N GLU A 27 35.42 -3.69 42.28
CA GLU A 27 34.71 -3.26 41.08
C GLU A 27 34.95 -4.23 39.93
N ILE A 28 33.94 -4.40 39.08
CA ILE A 28 34.04 -5.18 37.85
C ILE A 28 33.63 -4.31 36.67
N GLU A 29 34.47 -4.30 35.65
CA GLU A 29 34.11 -3.75 34.34
C GLU A 29 33.46 -4.83 33.48
N HIS A 30 32.32 -4.51 32.89
CA HIS A 30 31.58 -5.38 32.01
C HIS A 30 31.32 -4.69 30.67
N THR A 31 31.73 -5.34 29.59
CA THR A 31 31.48 -4.89 28.22
C THR A 31 30.32 -5.69 27.64
N ILE A 32 29.32 -5.00 27.14
CA ILE A 32 28.13 -5.60 26.51
C ILE A 32 27.93 -5.05 25.10
N LYS A 33 27.57 -5.95 24.18
CA LYS A 33 27.13 -5.60 22.84
C LYS A 33 25.61 -5.54 22.80
N ILE A 34 25.08 -4.35 22.54
CA ILE A 34 23.64 -4.11 22.43
C ILE A 34 23.29 -4.12 20.95
N LYS A 35 22.49 -5.09 20.53
CA LYS A 35 21.97 -5.20 19.18
C LYS A 35 20.77 -4.28 18.98
N LYS A 36 20.93 -3.28 18.12
CA LYS A 36 19.84 -2.44 17.60
C LYS A 36 19.24 -3.16 16.41
N SER A 37 17.91 -3.21 16.34
CA SER A 37 17.25 -3.78 15.18
C SER A 37 15.98 -3.02 14.84
N LYS A 38 15.66 -2.98 13.56
CA LYS A 38 14.43 -2.42 13.03
C LYS A 38 13.88 -3.40 12.01
N LYS A 39 12.61 -3.76 12.16
CA LYS A 39 11.86 -4.55 11.19
C LYS A 39 10.53 -3.87 10.90
N ILE A 40 10.26 -3.59 9.62
CA ILE A 40 9.04 -2.89 9.18
C ILE A 40 8.45 -3.57 7.97
N ASN A 41 7.18 -3.91 8.09
CA ASN A 41 6.39 -4.60 7.09
C ASN A 41 4.94 -4.10 7.17
N SER A 42 4.60 -3.13 6.32
CA SER A 42 3.26 -2.54 6.25
C SER A 42 2.15 -3.55 5.89
N ARG A 43 2.49 -4.73 5.34
CA ARG A 43 1.51 -5.77 5.00
C ARG A 43 0.73 -6.21 6.23
N GLN A 44 1.43 -6.40 7.34
CA GLN A 44 0.79 -6.79 8.60
C GLN A 44 -0.19 -5.70 9.09
N LEU A 45 0.14 -4.41 8.92
CA LEU A 45 -0.77 -3.32 9.23
C LEU A 45 -2.00 -3.33 8.31
N LEU A 46 -1.79 -3.49 7.00
CA LEU A 46 -2.85 -3.55 5.99
C LEU A 46 -3.82 -4.72 6.20
N GLU A 47 -3.30 -5.89 6.55
CA GLU A 47 -4.10 -7.07 6.86
C GLU A 47 -4.91 -6.90 8.14
N THR A 48 -4.26 -6.45 9.22
CA THR A 48 -4.88 -6.41 10.56
C THR A 48 -5.87 -5.26 10.72
N LYS A 49 -5.54 -4.04 10.22
CA LYS A 49 -6.40 -2.85 10.41
C LYS A 49 -7.32 -2.58 9.23
N PHE A 50 -6.90 -2.91 8.01
CA PHE A 50 -7.66 -2.63 6.80
C PHE A 50 -8.29 -3.86 6.16
N SER A 51 -7.99 -5.07 6.67
CA SER A 51 -8.48 -6.35 6.13
C SER A 51 -8.10 -6.56 4.66
N ILE A 52 -6.95 -6.00 4.24
CA ILE A 52 -6.42 -6.16 2.89
C ILE A 52 -5.50 -7.37 2.87
N LYS A 53 -6.01 -8.49 2.33
CA LYS A 53 -5.27 -9.75 2.21
C LYS A 53 -4.50 -9.89 0.90
N SER A 54 -4.84 -9.09 -0.12
CA SER A 54 -4.29 -9.18 -1.47
C SER A 54 -4.28 -7.81 -2.15
N GLY A 55 -3.31 -7.63 -3.03
CA GLY A 55 -2.96 -6.35 -3.62
C GLY A 55 -2.06 -6.55 -4.82
N PHE A 56 -1.88 -5.49 -5.59
CA PHE A 56 -1.22 -5.54 -6.88
C PHE A 56 -0.14 -4.48 -6.98
N THR A 57 0.84 -4.70 -7.84
CA THR A 57 1.85 -3.69 -8.21
C THR A 57 1.89 -3.45 -9.70
N TYR A 58 2.21 -2.22 -10.07
CA TYR A 58 2.39 -1.75 -11.45
C TYR A 58 3.39 -0.60 -11.46
N LYS A 59 4.48 -0.70 -12.24
CA LYS A 59 5.57 0.30 -12.27
C LYS A 59 6.02 0.75 -10.87
N ASN A 60 6.27 -0.23 -9.98
CA ASN A 60 6.66 -0.05 -8.58
C ASN A 60 5.66 0.73 -7.71
N LYS A 61 4.40 0.83 -8.13
CA LYS A 61 3.32 1.40 -7.33
C LYS A 61 2.37 0.31 -6.85
N SER A 62 2.06 0.31 -5.56
CA SER A 62 1.04 -0.55 -4.95
C SER A 62 -0.39 -0.06 -5.27
N SER A 63 -1.34 -1.01 -5.36
CA SER A 63 -2.78 -0.74 -5.47
C SER A 63 -3.37 -0.16 -4.19
N VAL A 64 -2.54 -0.01 -3.15
CA VAL A 64 -2.88 0.60 -1.88
C VAL A 64 -1.88 1.71 -1.60
N SER A 65 -2.37 2.89 -1.26
CA SER A 65 -1.57 3.98 -0.73
C SER A 65 -1.96 4.20 0.72
N LEU A 66 -0.96 4.28 1.59
CA LEU A 66 -1.13 4.57 3.00
C LEU A 66 -0.68 6.01 3.24
N LYS A 67 -1.36 6.73 4.12
CA LYS A 67 -1.01 8.07 4.54
C LYS A 67 -1.01 8.11 6.06
N PHE A 68 0.07 8.59 6.65
CA PHE A 68 0.11 8.93 8.06
C PHE A 68 -0.54 10.30 8.29
N ASP A 69 -1.58 10.33 9.12
CA ASP A 69 -2.35 11.55 9.43
C ASP A 69 -1.94 12.20 10.75
N GLY A 70 -0.95 11.63 11.45
CA GLY A 70 -0.47 12.10 12.74
C GLY A 70 -0.82 11.19 13.90
N VAL A 71 -0.48 11.65 15.09
CA VAL A 71 -0.82 11.01 16.37
C VAL A 71 -2.27 11.38 16.72
N ALA A 72 -3.04 10.42 17.24
CA ALA A 72 -4.42 10.66 17.64
C ALA A 72 -4.53 11.55 18.89
N ASP A 73 -5.61 12.32 19.00
CA ASP A 73 -5.78 13.37 20.03
C ASP A 73 -5.72 12.84 21.48
N ASN A 74 -6.04 11.57 21.72
CA ASN A 74 -6.02 10.93 23.04
C ASN A 74 -4.73 10.14 23.33
N SER A 75 -3.72 10.30 22.48
CA SER A 75 -2.45 9.58 22.64
C SER A 75 -1.64 10.12 23.82
N SER A 76 -0.84 9.24 24.43
CA SER A 76 0.10 9.65 25.46
C SER A 76 1.21 10.51 24.87
N SER A 77 1.64 11.52 25.63
CA SER A 77 2.87 12.26 25.32
C SER A 77 4.07 11.37 25.62
N VAL A 78 5.00 11.29 24.68
CA VAL A 78 6.27 10.57 24.83
C VAL A 78 7.42 11.50 24.49
N GLU A 79 8.51 11.38 25.24
CA GLU A 79 9.74 12.13 24.96
C GLU A 79 10.42 11.67 23.66
N PHE A 80 10.16 10.43 23.23
CA PHE A 80 10.78 9.82 22.07
C PHE A 80 9.93 9.94 20.80
N SER A 81 10.58 10.16 19.66
CA SER A 81 9.91 10.35 18.36
C SER A 81 9.93 9.13 17.42
N TYR A 82 10.44 7.97 17.85
CA TYR A 82 10.56 6.78 17.00
C TYR A 82 9.25 6.40 16.29
N HIS A 83 8.11 6.53 16.96
CA HIS A 83 6.79 6.25 16.39
C HIS A 83 6.50 7.06 15.11
N LEU A 84 7.02 8.30 15.00
CA LEU A 84 6.86 9.14 13.81
C LEU A 84 7.69 8.62 12.64
N ASP A 85 8.93 8.20 12.89
CA ASP A 85 9.81 7.66 11.86
C ASP A 85 9.28 6.31 11.36
N ILE A 86 8.83 5.46 12.28
CA ILE A 86 8.19 4.19 11.95
C ILE A 86 6.91 4.40 11.15
N ALA A 87 6.09 5.40 11.48
CA ALA A 87 4.88 5.70 10.71
C ALA A 87 5.18 6.14 9.25
N LYS A 88 6.26 6.91 9.06
CA LYS A 88 6.74 7.29 7.71
C LYS A 88 7.26 6.07 6.95
N GLU A 89 8.02 5.20 7.61
CA GLU A 89 8.56 3.98 6.98
C GLU A 89 7.46 2.95 6.67
N LEU A 90 6.42 2.84 7.50
CA LEU A 90 5.21 2.06 7.21
C LEU A 90 4.48 2.60 5.96
N THR A 91 4.40 3.92 5.83
CA THR A 91 3.84 4.58 4.64
C THR A 91 4.66 4.21 3.39
N ARG A 92 5.98 4.36 3.45
CA ARG A 92 6.89 4.03 2.35
C ARG A 92 6.77 2.55 1.92
N THR A 93 6.83 1.64 2.88
CA THR A 93 6.78 0.19 2.61
C THR A 93 5.41 -0.23 2.06
N ALA A 94 4.32 0.47 2.38
CA ALA A 94 3.02 0.22 1.76
C ALA A 94 2.99 0.57 0.25
N GLU A 95 3.73 1.60 -0.15
CA GLU A 95 3.81 2.04 -1.55
C GLU A 95 4.73 1.18 -2.40
N THR A 96 5.89 0.79 -1.86
CA THR A 96 6.90 -0.02 -2.57
C THR A 96 6.67 -1.53 -2.43
N ALA A 97 5.87 -1.95 -1.44
CA ALA A 97 5.67 -3.34 -1.05
C ALA A 97 6.94 -4.08 -0.56
N GLU A 98 7.95 -3.33 -0.12
CA GLU A 98 9.22 -3.84 0.42
C GLU A 98 9.17 -3.97 1.94
N GLU A 99 9.93 -4.93 2.47
CA GLU A 99 10.20 -5.05 3.92
C GLU A 99 11.52 -4.36 4.26
N ILE A 100 11.59 -3.68 5.41
CA ILE A 100 12.82 -3.13 5.96
C ILE A 100 13.31 -4.07 7.06
N ILE A 101 14.58 -4.47 6.98
CA ILE A 101 15.27 -5.20 8.04
C ILE A 101 16.65 -4.53 8.21
N GLU A 102 16.88 -3.93 9.37
CA GLU A 102 18.15 -3.30 9.74
C GLU A 102 18.64 -3.87 11.06
N GLU A 103 19.94 -4.07 11.17
CA GLU A 103 20.59 -4.59 12.37
C GLU A 103 21.98 -3.98 12.53
N THR A 104 22.27 -3.48 13.73
CA THR A 104 23.59 -2.95 14.09
C THR A 104 23.91 -3.30 15.54
N GLU A 105 25.20 -3.35 15.88
CA GLU A 105 25.64 -3.59 17.25
C GLU A 105 26.37 -2.36 17.79
N VAL A 106 26.10 -2.03 19.05
CA VAL A 106 26.82 -0.98 19.78
C VAL A 106 27.43 -1.60 21.02
N GLU A 107 28.74 -1.48 21.14
CA GLU A 107 29.46 -1.91 22.34
C GLU A 107 29.40 -0.81 23.41
N ARG A 108 29.07 -1.19 24.64
CA ARG A 108 29.08 -0.30 25.81
C ARG A 108 29.78 -0.95 26.98
N LYS A 109 30.50 -0.14 27.75
CA LYS A 109 31.23 -0.55 28.94
C LYS A 109 30.53 0.00 30.19
N TYR A 110 30.36 -0.85 31.20
CA TYR A 110 29.75 -0.49 32.47
C TYR A 110 30.65 -0.94 33.62
N THR A 111 30.71 -0.12 34.67
CA THR A 111 31.41 -0.47 35.90
C THR A 111 30.38 -0.79 36.96
N VAL A 112 30.47 -1.98 37.56
CA VAL A 112 29.64 -2.39 38.69
C VAL A 112 30.49 -2.33 39.95
N GLY A 113 30.09 -1.44 40.86
CA GLY A 113 30.78 -1.28 42.14
C GLY A 113 30.74 -2.54 43.00
N GLY A 114 31.66 -2.63 43.97
CA GLY A 114 31.70 -3.70 44.95
C GLY A 114 30.37 -3.88 45.66
N LYS A 115 29.91 -5.13 45.79
CA LYS A 115 28.61 -5.52 46.36
C LYS A 115 27.38 -4.95 45.61
N GLY A 116 27.56 -4.37 44.43
CA GLY A 116 26.50 -3.75 43.64
C GLY A 116 25.73 -4.72 42.75
N LYS A 117 24.60 -4.25 42.19
CA LYS A 117 23.85 -4.92 41.13
C LYS A 117 23.58 -3.95 39.99
N LEU A 118 23.56 -4.46 38.78
CA LEU A 118 23.26 -3.67 37.59
C LEU A 118 22.28 -4.45 36.70
N SER A 119 21.08 -3.92 36.53
CA SER A 119 20.15 -4.40 35.49
C SER A 119 20.01 -3.30 34.45
N LEU A 120 20.13 -3.68 33.17
CA LEU A 120 20.08 -2.76 32.05
C LEU A 120 18.93 -3.15 31.13
N TYR A 121 18.03 -2.21 30.89
CA TYR A 121 16.88 -2.36 30.02
C TYR A 121 17.08 -1.49 28.78
N ARG A 122 16.63 -1.95 27.61
CA ARG A 122 16.58 -1.14 26.39
C ARG A 122 15.17 -0.70 26.06
N LEU A 123 15.05 0.50 25.53
CA LEU A 123 13.79 1.00 25.00
C LEU A 123 13.47 0.30 23.68
N CYS A 124 12.26 -0.24 23.59
CA CYS A 124 11.70 -0.84 22.41
C CYS A 124 10.43 -0.09 21.99
N TYR A 125 10.14 -0.10 20.69
CA TYR A 125 8.88 0.37 20.14
C TYR A 125 8.29 -0.71 19.24
N ILE A 126 7.01 -1.01 19.43
CA ILE A 126 6.28 -1.97 18.59
C ILE A 126 4.94 -1.37 18.18
N THR A 127 4.54 -1.62 16.94
CA THR A 127 3.20 -1.32 16.44
C THR A 127 2.83 -2.37 15.39
N GLU A 128 1.61 -2.38 14.88
CA GLU A 128 1.21 -3.33 13.85
C GLU A 128 2.07 -3.17 12.60
N GLY A 129 2.84 -4.21 12.29
CA GLY A 129 3.77 -4.22 11.16
C GLY A 129 5.12 -3.56 11.41
N ALA A 130 5.48 -3.18 12.64
CA ALA A 130 6.82 -2.70 12.93
C ALA A 130 7.30 -3.02 14.34
N ILE A 131 8.59 -3.32 14.45
CA ILE A 131 9.30 -3.44 15.73
C ILE A 131 10.67 -2.78 15.62
N THR A 132 11.03 -1.99 16.63
CA THR A 132 12.34 -1.36 16.76
C THR A 132 12.89 -1.59 18.16
N LYS A 133 14.14 -2.04 18.21
CA LYS A 133 14.94 -2.24 19.42
C LYS A 133 16.08 -1.23 19.37
N THR A 134 16.14 -0.33 20.35
CA THR A 134 17.09 0.80 20.36
C THR A 134 18.34 0.49 21.18
N ASP A 135 19.30 1.43 21.16
CA ASP A 135 20.44 1.50 22.07
C ASP A 135 20.22 2.48 23.22
N ILE A 136 19.02 3.04 23.35
CA ILE A 136 18.63 3.81 24.53
C ILE A 136 18.42 2.82 25.66
N VAL A 137 19.13 3.02 26.77
CA VAL A 137 19.13 2.13 27.91
C VAL A 137 18.90 2.85 29.22
N ALA A 138 18.29 2.16 30.17
CA ALA A 138 18.04 2.65 31.51
C ALA A 138 18.25 1.52 32.54
N THR A 139 18.64 1.91 33.75
CA THR A 139 18.71 1.01 34.92
C THR A 139 17.43 1.04 35.76
N SER A 140 16.60 2.08 35.56
CA SER A 140 15.28 2.25 36.16
C SER A 140 14.29 2.57 35.04
N PRO A 141 13.72 1.55 34.38
CA PRO A 141 12.81 1.76 33.26
C PRO A 141 11.51 2.43 33.73
N GLN A 142 10.95 3.29 32.88
CA GLN A 142 9.61 3.84 33.08
C GLN A 142 8.54 2.82 32.69
N ASP A 143 7.28 3.09 33.06
CA ASP A 143 6.14 2.28 32.63
C ASP A 143 5.95 2.31 31.11
N ASP A 144 5.27 1.29 30.60
CA ASP A 144 4.91 1.19 29.19
C ASP A 144 4.00 2.35 28.76
N VAL A 145 4.24 2.89 27.56
CA VAL A 145 3.46 4.00 27.02
C VAL A 145 2.83 3.63 25.68
N ILE A 146 1.54 3.92 25.53
CA ILE A 146 0.80 3.67 24.29
C ILE A 146 0.68 4.97 23.49
N VAL A 147 1.00 4.89 22.20
CA VAL A 147 0.90 5.98 21.23
C VAL A 147 0.00 5.55 20.08
N ASP A 148 -1.08 6.29 19.86
CA ASP A 148 -2.07 5.96 18.83
C ASP A 148 -1.72 6.66 17.51
N LEU A 149 -1.45 5.88 16.46
CA LEU A 149 -1.07 6.36 15.14
C LEU A 149 -2.26 6.32 14.18
N LYS A 150 -2.61 7.47 13.59
CA LYS A 150 -3.73 7.59 12.65
C LYS A 150 -3.24 7.39 11.21
N PHE A 151 -3.85 6.47 10.50
CA PHE A 151 -3.55 6.20 9.10
C PHE A 151 -4.81 6.23 8.22
N THR A 152 -4.69 6.84 7.05
CA THR A 152 -5.68 6.76 5.98
C THR A 152 -5.14 5.92 4.84
N MET A 153 -5.89 4.90 4.46
CA MET A 153 -5.61 4.06 3.30
C MET A 153 -6.51 4.48 2.14
N THR A 154 -5.95 4.55 0.93
CA THR A 154 -6.67 4.76 -0.32
C THR A 154 -6.39 3.61 -1.27
N LYS A 155 -7.45 2.97 -1.79
CA LYS A 155 -7.35 1.96 -2.85
C LYS A 155 -7.22 2.63 -4.22
N ARG A 156 -6.37 2.07 -5.08
CA ARG A 156 -6.14 2.49 -6.46
C ARG A 156 -6.40 1.33 -7.42
N ILE A 157 -6.79 1.66 -8.65
CA ILE A 157 -6.86 0.70 -9.77
C ILE A 157 -5.67 0.97 -10.68
N LEU A 158 -4.66 0.12 -10.55
CA LEU A 158 -3.38 0.29 -11.23
C LEU A 158 -3.53 0.16 -12.75
N GLY A 159 -3.00 1.14 -13.48
CA GLY A 159 -3.10 1.24 -14.93
C GLY A 159 -4.39 1.88 -15.44
N LEU A 160 -5.35 2.21 -14.55
CA LEU A 160 -6.62 2.82 -14.97
C LEU A 160 -6.41 4.17 -15.68
N SER A 161 -5.59 5.06 -15.12
CA SER A 161 -5.34 6.37 -15.74
C SER A 161 -4.77 6.23 -17.15
N GLU A 162 -3.83 5.31 -17.37
CA GLU A 162 -3.21 5.09 -18.67
C GLU A 162 -4.20 4.58 -19.73
N ILE A 163 -5.10 3.67 -19.35
CA ILE A 163 -6.13 3.20 -20.29
C ILE A 163 -7.17 4.29 -20.54
N LEU A 164 -7.61 5.03 -19.52
CA LEU A 164 -8.56 6.13 -19.69
C LEU A 164 -7.97 7.22 -20.58
N ASP A 165 -6.70 7.59 -20.37
CA ASP A 165 -5.99 8.55 -21.22
C ASP A 165 -5.87 8.04 -22.67
N ARG A 166 -5.63 6.74 -22.88
CA ARG A 166 -5.61 6.15 -24.22
C ARG A 166 -6.97 6.27 -24.91
N PHE A 167 -8.08 6.00 -24.22
CA PHE A 167 -9.42 6.19 -24.79
C PHE A 167 -9.75 7.66 -25.01
N ARG A 168 -9.41 8.53 -24.05
CA ARG A 168 -9.62 9.99 -24.13
C ARG A 168 -8.96 10.59 -25.36
N ASN A 169 -7.75 10.15 -25.70
CA ASN A 169 -6.97 10.68 -26.82
C ASN A 169 -7.19 9.93 -28.15
N THR A 170 -8.08 8.95 -28.17
CA THR A 170 -8.39 8.20 -29.40
C THR A 170 -9.42 8.94 -30.23
N HIS A 171 -9.06 9.23 -31.48
CA HIS A 171 -9.87 9.94 -32.46
C HIS A 171 -10.07 9.04 -33.66
N PRO A 172 -11.28 8.51 -33.90
CA PRO A 172 -11.55 7.70 -35.07
C PRO A 172 -11.51 8.55 -36.34
N GLY A 173 -11.26 7.90 -37.49
CA GLY A 173 -11.32 8.54 -38.81
C GLY A 173 -12.74 9.00 -39.20
N SER A 174 -13.52 8.10 -39.80
CA SER A 174 -14.91 8.36 -40.24
C SER A 174 -15.96 7.63 -39.42
N ASP A 175 -15.62 6.45 -38.91
CA ASP A 175 -16.59 5.53 -38.33
C ASP A 175 -16.59 5.56 -36.80
N ASN A 176 -17.77 5.31 -36.22
CA ASN A 176 -17.99 5.28 -34.78
C ASN A 176 -17.70 6.61 -34.04
N ILE A 177 -17.68 7.75 -34.74
CA ILE A 177 -17.35 9.08 -34.17
C ILE A 177 -18.20 9.40 -32.94
N LEU A 178 -19.50 9.09 -32.99
CA LEU A 178 -20.43 9.38 -31.90
C LEU A 178 -20.11 8.54 -30.66
N GLU A 179 -19.86 7.25 -30.84
CA GLU A 179 -19.53 6.29 -29.79
C GLU A 179 -18.22 6.70 -29.10
N TRP A 180 -17.19 7.02 -29.89
CA TRP A 180 -15.91 7.50 -29.35
C TRP A 180 -16.06 8.84 -28.63
N ARG A 181 -16.92 9.75 -29.10
CA ARG A 181 -17.22 11.01 -28.39
C ARG A 181 -17.85 10.75 -27.03
N ILE A 182 -18.88 9.90 -26.97
CA ILE A 182 -19.55 9.52 -25.72
C ILE A 182 -18.54 8.97 -24.71
N ILE A 183 -17.60 8.13 -25.15
CA ILE A 183 -16.53 7.62 -24.27
C ILE A 183 -15.67 8.75 -23.72
N ARG A 184 -15.19 9.64 -24.58
CA ARG A 184 -14.33 10.76 -24.15
C ARG A 184 -15.04 11.67 -23.16
N ASP A 185 -16.29 12.02 -23.45
CA ASP A 185 -17.10 12.89 -22.60
C ASP A 185 -17.32 12.25 -21.22
N ALA A 186 -17.62 10.95 -21.19
CA ALA A 186 -17.76 10.19 -19.94
C ALA A 186 -16.46 10.17 -19.12
N ILE A 187 -15.30 10.02 -19.77
CA ILE A 187 -14.00 10.05 -19.09
C ILE A 187 -13.72 11.44 -18.50
N VAL A 188 -14.01 12.50 -19.25
CA VAL A 188 -13.83 13.88 -18.77
C VAL A 188 -14.75 14.17 -17.59
N ALA A 189 -16.00 13.70 -17.62
CA ALA A 189 -16.97 13.91 -16.55
C ALA A 189 -16.56 13.30 -15.21
N VAL A 190 -15.60 12.36 -15.18
CA VAL A 190 -15.14 11.68 -13.96
C VAL A 190 -13.64 11.84 -13.70
N SER A 191 -12.98 12.83 -14.31
CA SER A 191 -11.52 13.00 -14.20
C SER A 191 -11.02 13.24 -12.77
N ASP A 192 -11.85 13.88 -11.93
CA ASP A 192 -11.51 14.27 -10.56
C ASP A 192 -12.09 13.30 -9.51
N GLU A 193 -12.73 12.22 -9.98
CA GLU A 193 -13.38 11.23 -9.13
C GLU A 193 -12.39 10.13 -8.69
N ALA A 194 -12.71 9.45 -7.60
CA ALA A 194 -11.92 8.29 -7.17
C ALA A 194 -11.92 7.18 -8.24
N ASP A 195 -10.79 6.48 -8.40
CA ASP A 195 -10.57 5.42 -9.40
C ASP A 195 -11.75 4.46 -9.55
N GLU A 196 -12.35 4.02 -8.44
CA GLU A 196 -13.47 3.08 -8.45
C GLU A 196 -14.72 3.67 -9.13
N LYS A 197 -15.04 4.94 -8.87
CA LYS A 197 -16.18 5.62 -9.49
C LYS A 197 -15.90 5.93 -10.95
N ALA A 198 -14.69 6.41 -11.27
CA ALA A 198 -14.26 6.63 -12.64
C ALA A 198 -14.31 5.32 -13.47
N PHE A 199 -13.79 4.22 -12.90
CA PHE A 199 -13.83 2.90 -13.54
C PHE A 199 -15.27 2.41 -13.73
N ARG A 200 -16.13 2.54 -12.72
CA ARG A 200 -17.54 2.14 -12.82
C ARG A 200 -18.24 2.88 -13.95
N HIS A 201 -18.10 4.20 -13.97
CA HIS A 201 -18.73 5.05 -14.99
C HIS A 201 -18.24 4.71 -16.40
N PHE A 202 -16.93 4.44 -16.54
CA PHE A 202 -16.35 3.99 -17.79
C PHE A 202 -16.95 2.65 -18.26
N VAL A 203 -17.07 1.66 -17.36
CA VAL A 203 -17.69 0.36 -17.67
C VAL A 203 -19.18 0.50 -18.02
N GLU A 204 -19.93 1.33 -17.28
CA GLU A 204 -21.34 1.62 -17.56
C GLU A 204 -21.53 2.33 -18.90
N THR A 205 -20.59 3.19 -19.30
CA THR A 205 -20.60 3.84 -20.61
C THR A 205 -20.38 2.82 -21.71
N LEU A 206 -19.34 1.99 -21.59
CA LEU A 206 -19.01 0.98 -22.59
C LEU A 206 -20.11 -0.09 -22.73
N SER A 207 -20.83 -0.43 -21.66
CA SER A 207 -21.92 -1.41 -21.71
C SER A 207 -23.12 -0.95 -22.54
N ARG A 208 -23.26 0.37 -22.78
CA ARG A 208 -24.37 0.97 -23.53
C ARG A 208 -24.03 1.28 -24.99
N ILE A 209 -22.75 1.27 -25.36
CA ILE A 209 -22.32 1.66 -26.71
C ILE A 209 -22.73 0.61 -27.73
N THR A 210 -23.55 1.04 -28.70
CA THR A 210 -24.07 0.20 -29.77
C THR A 210 -23.85 0.87 -31.12
N PRO A 211 -22.74 0.56 -31.83
CA PRO A 211 -22.47 1.18 -33.12
C PRO A 211 -23.52 0.78 -34.15
N SER A 212 -23.86 1.73 -35.03
CA SER A 212 -24.90 1.54 -36.04
C SER A 212 -24.44 0.72 -37.26
N ARG A 213 -23.13 0.70 -37.56
CA ARG A 213 -22.55 0.10 -38.78
C ARG A 213 -21.49 -0.96 -38.47
N ASP A 214 -20.23 -0.54 -38.34
CA ASP A 214 -19.07 -1.42 -38.27
C ASP A 214 -18.69 -1.82 -36.84
N ASN A 215 -17.89 -2.87 -36.72
CA ASN A 215 -17.37 -3.40 -35.45
C ASN A 215 -18.44 -3.90 -34.45
N LYS A 216 -19.66 -4.22 -34.93
CA LYS A 216 -20.79 -4.63 -34.07
C LYS A 216 -20.47 -5.82 -33.16
N ALA A 217 -19.75 -6.81 -33.66
CA ALA A 217 -19.41 -8.02 -32.92
C ALA A 217 -18.36 -7.74 -31.83
N GLU A 218 -17.37 -6.93 -32.15
CA GLU A 218 -16.30 -6.48 -31.27
C GLU A 218 -16.87 -5.68 -30.09
N TRP A 219 -17.72 -4.69 -30.41
CA TRP A 219 -18.45 -3.91 -29.42
C TRP A 219 -19.43 -4.75 -28.61
N ALA A 220 -20.09 -5.75 -29.22
CA ALA A 220 -20.94 -6.70 -28.49
C ALA A 220 -20.13 -7.50 -27.46
N GLY A 221 -18.93 -7.95 -27.80
CA GLY A 221 -18.03 -8.62 -26.86
C GLY A 221 -17.65 -7.72 -25.68
N ILE A 222 -17.34 -6.44 -25.95
CA ILE A 222 -17.03 -5.45 -24.91
C ILE A 222 -18.24 -5.20 -24.00
N ARG A 223 -19.43 -4.99 -24.57
CA ARG A 223 -20.67 -4.80 -23.80
C ARG A 223 -20.96 -5.98 -22.88
N THR A 224 -20.82 -7.20 -23.39
CA THR A 224 -21.00 -8.43 -22.61
C THR A 224 -20.03 -8.48 -21.43
N THR A 225 -18.73 -8.23 -21.66
CA THR A 225 -17.74 -8.19 -20.58
C THR A 225 -18.05 -7.09 -19.57
N CYS A 226 -18.46 -5.89 -20.01
CA CYS A 226 -18.82 -4.80 -19.11
C CYS A 226 -20.05 -5.15 -18.27
N THR A 227 -21.05 -5.80 -18.86
CA THR A 227 -22.25 -6.27 -18.14
C THR A 227 -21.90 -7.30 -17.07
N GLN A 228 -21.00 -8.24 -17.38
CA GLN A 228 -20.48 -9.20 -16.40
C GLN A 228 -19.72 -8.50 -15.27
N ILE A 229 -18.88 -7.51 -15.59
CA ILE A 229 -18.16 -6.71 -14.59
C ILE A 229 -19.13 -5.98 -13.66
N LEU A 230 -20.19 -5.39 -14.19
CA LEU A 230 -21.20 -4.69 -13.39
C LEU A 230 -21.98 -5.65 -12.48
N ALA A 231 -22.29 -6.86 -12.96
CA ALA A 231 -22.93 -7.89 -12.15
C ALA A 231 -22.04 -8.40 -11.00
N GLU A 232 -20.72 -8.41 -11.20
CA GLU A 232 -19.72 -8.83 -10.21
C GLU A 232 -19.17 -7.66 -9.38
N TRP A 233 -19.71 -6.45 -9.55
CA TRP A 233 -19.09 -5.23 -9.05
C TRP A 233 -18.84 -5.31 -7.54
N ASP A 234 -19.88 -5.55 -6.74
CA ASP A 234 -19.78 -5.47 -5.28
C ASP A 234 -19.07 -6.67 -4.62
N SER A 235 -19.00 -7.81 -5.32
CA SER A 235 -18.43 -9.05 -4.79
C SER A 235 -16.96 -9.27 -5.16
N THR A 236 -16.44 -8.55 -6.17
CA THR A 236 -15.11 -8.80 -6.74
C THR A 236 -14.17 -7.61 -6.55
N GLN A 237 -12.89 -7.91 -6.27
CA GLN A 237 -11.85 -6.90 -6.16
C GLN A 237 -11.72 -6.12 -7.48
N LYS A 238 -11.77 -4.78 -7.42
CA LYS A 238 -11.85 -3.93 -8.62
C LYS A 238 -10.67 -4.11 -9.58
N GLN A 239 -9.47 -4.41 -9.08
CA GLN A 239 -8.33 -4.69 -9.94
C GLN A 239 -8.52 -5.96 -10.79
N LEU A 240 -9.21 -6.99 -10.28
CA LEU A 240 -9.51 -8.21 -11.04
C LEU A 240 -10.55 -7.93 -12.13
N LEU A 241 -11.58 -7.14 -11.81
CA LEU A 241 -12.55 -6.67 -12.80
C LEU A 241 -11.89 -5.82 -13.88
N PHE A 242 -10.92 -4.98 -13.49
CA PHE A 242 -10.12 -4.20 -14.44
C PHE A 242 -9.25 -5.09 -15.33
N LYS A 243 -8.57 -6.11 -14.76
CA LYS A 243 -7.86 -7.12 -15.55
C LYS A 243 -8.77 -7.80 -16.58
N LYS A 244 -9.98 -8.20 -16.18
CA LYS A 244 -11.00 -8.80 -17.07
C LYS A 244 -11.35 -7.87 -18.24
N LEU A 245 -11.49 -6.57 -17.99
CA LEU A 245 -11.72 -5.58 -19.06
C LEU A 245 -10.49 -5.43 -19.97
N LEU A 246 -9.28 -5.31 -19.42
CA LEU A 246 -8.06 -5.19 -20.20
C LEU A 246 -7.83 -6.40 -21.12
N THR A 247 -8.09 -7.62 -20.62
CA THR A 247 -8.01 -8.84 -21.44
C THR A 247 -9.01 -8.79 -22.60
N ARG A 248 -10.21 -8.25 -22.37
CA ARG A 248 -11.18 -8.06 -23.45
C ARG A 248 -10.69 -7.05 -24.49
N PHE A 249 -10.08 -5.94 -24.05
CA PHE A 249 -9.50 -4.96 -24.97
C PHE A 249 -8.34 -5.54 -25.77
N GLU A 250 -7.41 -6.24 -25.11
CA GLU A 250 -6.28 -6.93 -25.73
C GLU A 250 -6.72 -7.93 -26.82
N ALA A 251 -7.79 -8.68 -26.57
CA ALA A 251 -8.32 -9.65 -27.53
C ALA A 251 -9.18 -9.02 -28.65
N THR A 252 -9.52 -7.74 -28.57
CA THR A 252 -10.41 -7.11 -29.54
C THR A 252 -9.65 -6.71 -30.81
N VAL A 253 -9.94 -7.39 -31.92
CA VAL A 253 -9.37 -7.12 -33.24
C VAL A 253 -10.50 -6.73 -34.21
N PRO A 254 -10.58 -5.45 -34.63
CA PRO A 254 -11.63 -5.01 -35.54
C PRO A 254 -11.39 -5.49 -36.98
N GLY A 255 -12.47 -5.76 -37.72
CA GLY A 255 -12.44 -6.30 -39.08
C GLY A 255 -11.87 -5.34 -40.15
N SER A 256 -12.45 -4.15 -40.30
CA SER A 256 -12.06 -3.13 -41.30
C SER A 256 -11.61 -1.83 -40.66
N ASP A 257 -12.45 -1.26 -39.79
CA ASP A 257 -12.32 0.12 -39.32
C ASP A 257 -11.79 0.22 -37.90
N ASN A 258 -11.21 1.37 -37.56
CA ASN A 258 -10.58 1.65 -36.26
C ASN A 258 -9.42 0.71 -35.87
N LYS A 259 -8.75 0.09 -36.85
CA LYS A 259 -7.65 -0.85 -36.61
C LYS A 259 -6.50 -0.25 -35.82
N ALA A 260 -6.10 0.98 -36.15
CA ALA A 260 -4.97 1.66 -35.50
C ALA A 260 -5.29 2.04 -34.05
N GLU A 261 -6.51 2.51 -33.82
CA GLU A 261 -7.07 2.91 -32.55
C GLU A 261 -7.14 1.71 -31.60
N TRP A 262 -7.72 0.61 -32.07
CA TRP A 262 -7.76 -0.64 -31.31
C TRP A 262 -6.36 -1.23 -31.11
N ALA A 263 -5.45 -1.14 -32.08
CA ALA A 263 -4.07 -1.57 -31.91
C ALA A 263 -3.37 -0.83 -30.76
N ALA A 264 -3.54 0.49 -30.68
CA ALA A 264 -2.98 1.29 -29.60
C ALA A 264 -3.58 0.93 -28.22
N ILE A 265 -4.90 0.69 -28.15
CA ILE A 265 -5.58 0.25 -26.92
C ILE A 265 -5.11 -1.13 -26.49
N ARG A 266 -4.96 -2.07 -27.43
CA ARG A 266 -4.39 -3.41 -27.18
C ARG A 266 -3.00 -3.31 -26.61
N GLN A 267 -2.13 -2.49 -27.20
CA GLN A 267 -0.76 -2.32 -26.74
C GLN A 267 -0.69 -1.81 -25.29
N VAL A 268 -1.49 -0.81 -24.95
CA VAL A 268 -1.56 -0.29 -23.57
C VAL A 268 -2.09 -1.35 -22.61
N SER A 269 -3.14 -2.07 -23.02
CA SER A 269 -3.74 -3.14 -22.21
C SER A 269 -2.76 -4.28 -21.96
N HIS A 270 -2.05 -4.74 -22.99
CA HIS A 270 -0.99 -5.74 -22.91
C HIS A 270 0.15 -5.31 -21.97
N SER A 271 0.62 -4.06 -22.11
CA SER A 271 1.68 -3.50 -21.26
C SER A 271 1.28 -3.50 -19.78
N ILE A 272 0.04 -3.08 -19.48
CA ILE A 272 -0.50 -3.09 -18.14
C ILE A 272 -0.63 -4.53 -17.62
N LEU A 273 -1.23 -5.45 -18.39
CA LEU A 273 -1.44 -6.84 -17.98
C LEU A 273 -0.13 -7.57 -17.66
N ASN A 274 0.90 -7.42 -18.51
CA ASN A 274 2.22 -8.03 -18.28
C ASN A 274 2.94 -7.48 -17.06
N SER A 275 2.62 -6.24 -16.68
CA SER A 275 3.28 -5.55 -15.58
C SER A 275 2.57 -5.74 -14.25
N ILE A 276 1.25 -6.02 -14.25
CA ILE A 276 0.50 -6.20 -13.01
C ILE A 276 0.86 -7.54 -12.37
N ARG A 277 1.53 -7.46 -11.23
CA ARG A 277 1.82 -8.62 -10.38
C ARG A 277 0.93 -8.60 -9.15
N GLN A 278 0.45 -9.77 -8.74
CA GLN A 278 -0.16 -9.95 -7.43
C GLN A 278 0.97 -10.15 -6.43
N ILE A 279 0.92 -9.45 -5.30
CA ILE A 279 2.02 -9.39 -4.32
C ILE A 279 1.65 -9.91 -2.93
N PHE A 280 0.39 -10.29 -2.72
CA PHE A 280 -0.07 -11.06 -1.55
C PHE A 280 -1.06 -12.14 -1.98
#